data_AF-A0A7Y0GLL6-F1
#
_entry.id   AF-A0A7Y0GLL6-F1
#
_cell.length_a   1.000
_cell.length_b   1.000
_cell.length_c   1.000
_cell.angle_alpha   90.00
_cell.angle_beta   90.00
_cell.angle_gamma   90.00
#
_symmetry.space_group_name_H-M   'P 1'
#
loop_
_entity.id
_entity.type
_entity.pdbx_description
1 polymer ?
#
loop_
_entity_poly.entity_id
_entity_poly.type
_entity_poly.pdbx_seq_one_letter_code
_entity_poly.pdbx_strand_id
1 'polypeptide(L)'
;MTALWLLVLGLASGVSGVSAQPLPTADLDRVKAGQFAAVMFQLKTSINGKVVSPRDTGDSNRSTRLYLANLSERNPPRLISASFPSKAAAAEGWRQLLLPPGTYYLLVLPPGLDQNPPAVAFHAPSARFGRLTQYKFEPARGGFWSLELRAYVLASASPPDDFRELPGFWFQVPNSTLVVYLGTLSTACTDGRGLFGSLIDACSDFSVSLDQDAAQRVSALAMPGTGPVQTEQMALYGKARDGLPLRERGTVKVLMQPPATLAAAFTGAKIASSDVLQGASREIAVYNLLAIASEAAVRAAAQRKAEQQVAQVQPCMAQLSGALSAIDYTSQFTDALAQAVRLGDSGPTPLQLTISAPTLQLRESSRPHYLALELGLQLRLENLDSKRTVYESLLLYAEGFPVQNPLDKRARLYERLVPQRAQPRLMEEWCGATGGELLKEDIETGLKHIAAQVVKDLE
;
A
#
# COMPACT_ATOMS: atom_id res chain seq x y z
N MET A 1 -24.58 -0.31 11.93
CA MET A 1 -24.43 1.14 11.68
C MET A 1 -23.04 1.38 11.09
N THR A 2 -22.91 1.28 9.76
CA THR A 2 -21.68 1.61 9.03
C THR A 2 -21.68 3.11 8.76
N ALA A 3 -20.97 3.88 9.59
CA ALA A 3 -20.76 5.30 9.36
C ALA A 3 -19.88 5.47 8.12
N LEU A 4 -20.48 6.00 7.05
CA LEU A 4 -19.79 6.41 5.84
C LEU A 4 -18.98 7.67 6.18
N TRP A 5 -17.71 7.51 6.54
CA TRP A 5 -16.81 8.63 6.81
C TRP A 5 -16.47 9.33 5.49
N LEU A 6 -17.13 10.46 5.25
CA LEU A 6 -16.68 11.44 4.27
C LEU A 6 -15.39 12.07 4.81
N LEU A 7 -14.25 11.60 4.29
CA LEU A 7 -13.06 12.44 4.18
C LEU A 7 -13.52 13.70 3.44
N VAL A 8 -13.49 14.86 4.11
CA VAL A 8 -13.67 16.16 3.45
C VAL A 8 -12.42 16.40 2.60
N LEU A 9 -12.35 15.70 1.47
CA LEU A 9 -11.50 16.03 0.35
C LEU A 9 -12.27 17.12 -0.40
N GLY A 10 -11.79 18.35 -0.34
CA GLY A 10 -12.32 19.44 -1.14
C GLY A 10 -12.21 19.10 -2.64
N LEU A 11 -13.27 18.52 -3.19
CA LEU A 11 -13.45 18.36 -4.63
C LEU A 11 -13.93 19.70 -5.20
N ALA A 12 -12.98 20.62 -5.36
CA ALA A 12 -13.16 21.78 -6.22
C ALA A 12 -12.61 21.43 -7.61
N SER A 13 -13.47 20.90 -8.48
CA SER A 13 -13.23 20.82 -9.92
C SER A 13 -13.37 22.22 -10.53
N GLY A 14 -12.25 22.93 -10.66
CA GLY A 14 -12.17 24.24 -11.28
C GLY A 14 -10.79 24.84 -11.01
N VAL A 15 -10.07 25.19 -12.07
CA VAL A 15 -8.70 25.73 -12.11
C VAL A 15 -8.31 26.45 -10.81
N SER A 16 -7.61 25.72 -9.94
CA SER A 16 -7.40 26.09 -8.55
C SER A 16 -6.13 26.92 -8.41
N GLY A 17 -6.30 28.23 -8.25
CA GLY A 17 -5.32 29.02 -7.53
C GLY A 17 -5.14 28.40 -6.15
N VAL A 18 -3.92 27.96 -5.83
CA VAL A 18 -3.59 27.32 -4.56
C VAL A 18 -3.73 28.36 -3.44
N SER A 19 -4.94 28.50 -2.92
CA SER A 19 -5.26 29.36 -1.78
C SER A 19 -4.61 28.73 -0.54
N ALA A 20 -3.58 29.38 0.00
CA ALA A 20 -3.16 29.07 1.36
C ALA A 20 -4.15 29.77 2.28
N GLN A 21 -5.13 29.02 2.74
CA GLN A 21 -6.01 29.42 3.81
C GLN A 21 -5.57 28.71 5.09
N PRO A 22 -5.57 29.43 6.23
CA PRO A 22 -5.51 28.78 7.53
C PRO A 22 -6.57 27.68 7.62
N LEU A 23 -6.35 26.70 8.49
CA LEU A 23 -7.37 25.68 8.75
C LEU A 23 -8.73 26.37 9.04
N PRO A 24 -9.82 25.97 8.36
CA PRO A 24 -11.14 26.46 8.69
C PRO A 24 -11.43 26.25 10.18
N THR A 25 -12.16 27.17 10.81
CA THR A 25 -12.46 27.10 12.26
C THR A 25 -13.03 25.75 12.68
N ALA A 26 -13.95 25.19 11.86
CA ALA A 26 -14.53 23.87 12.09
C ALA A 26 -13.49 22.74 12.15
N ASP A 27 -12.43 22.80 11.33
CA ASP A 27 -11.36 21.81 11.35
C ASP A 27 -10.45 21.99 12.56
N LEU A 28 -10.16 23.23 12.96
CA LEU A 28 -9.41 23.51 14.18
C LEU A 28 -10.16 23.00 15.42
N ASP A 29 -11.49 23.14 15.46
CA ASP A 29 -12.31 22.63 16.56
C ASP A 29 -12.29 21.10 16.61
N ARG A 30 -12.31 20.42 15.46
CA ARG A 30 -12.15 18.96 15.37
C ARG A 30 -10.77 18.49 15.82
N VAL A 31 -9.73 19.26 15.52
CA VAL A 31 -8.37 19.01 16.04
C VAL A 31 -8.37 19.15 17.56
N LYS A 32 -8.87 20.27 18.10
CA LYS A 32 -8.96 20.51 19.55
C LYS A 32 -9.80 19.47 20.29
N ALA A 33 -10.83 18.93 19.64
CA ALA A 33 -11.64 17.82 20.16
C ALA A 33 -10.95 16.45 20.12
N GLY A 34 -9.72 16.36 19.60
CA GLY A 34 -8.96 15.11 19.48
C GLY A 34 -9.51 14.15 18.43
N GLN A 35 -10.41 14.60 17.56
CA GLN A 35 -10.97 13.78 16.48
C GLN A 35 -9.96 13.61 15.33
N PHE A 36 -9.12 14.64 15.12
CA PHE A 36 -8.10 14.69 14.08
C PHE A 36 -6.82 15.27 14.67
N ALA A 37 -5.69 14.91 14.07
CA ALA A 37 -4.43 15.61 14.24
C ALA A 37 -4.11 16.40 12.97
N ALA A 38 -3.51 17.57 13.15
CA ALA A 38 -2.81 18.27 12.09
C ALA A 38 -1.45 17.60 11.86
N VAL A 39 -1.35 16.83 10.78
CA VAL A 39 -0.14 16.12 10.39
C VAL A 39 0.65 16.98 9.42
N MET A 40 1.84 17.40 9.84
CA MET A 40 2.73 18.29 9.12
C MET A 40 3.97 17.56 8.62
N PHE A 41 4.42 17.91 7.42
CA PHE A 41 5.70 17.47 6.87
C PHE A 41 6.18 18.50 5.86
N GLN A 42 7.46 18.49 5.53
CA GLN A 42 8.02 19.41 4.54
C GLN A 42 8.53 18.64 3.33
N LEU A 43 8.28 19.16 2.13
CA LEU A 43 8.83 18.63 0.88
C LEU A 43 9.89 19.61 0.36
N LYS A 44 11.13 19.16 0.26
CA LYS A 44 12.23 19.90 -0.37
C LYS A 44 12.65 19.20 -1.65
N THR A 45 12.38 19.83 -2.79
CA THR A 45 12.88 19.37 -4.07
C THR A 45 14.02 20.29 -4.49
N SER A 46 15.17 19.74 -4.84
CA SER A 46 16.20 20.49 -5.56
C SER A 46 16.26 20.06 -7.02
N ILE A 47 16.46 21.01 -7.92
CA ILE A 47 16.67 20.77 -9.35
C ILE A 47 18.00 21.41 -9.72
N ASN A 48 18.95 20.60 -10.21
CA ASN A 48 20.31 21.03 -10.52
C ASN A 48 20.97 21.77 -9.32
N GLY A 49 20.76 21.26 -8.10
CA GLY A 49 21.28 21.81 -6.86
C GLY A 49 20.53 23.03 -6.30
N LYS A 50 19.52 23.56 -7.00
CA LYS A 50 18.70 24.69 -6.53
C LYS A 50 17.39 24.20 -5.93
N VAL A 51 17.10 24.56 -4.68
CA VAL A 51 15.79 24.26 -4.07
C VAL A 51 14.70 24.99 -4.84
N VAL A 52 13.71 24.26 -5.32
CA VAL A 52 12.57 24.83 -6.04
C VAL A 52 11.36 24.87 -5.11
N SER A 53 10.68 26.02 -5.09
CA SER A 53 9.42 26.15 -4.37
C SER A 53 8.36 25.28 -5.04
N PRO A 54 7.58 24.48 -4.29
CA PRO A 54 6.48 23.73 -4.86
C PRO A 54 5.33 24.61 -5.38
N ARG A 55 5.40 25.94 -5.21
CA ARG A 55 4.45 26.92 -5.77
C ARG A 55 4.93 27.64 -7.01
N ASP A 56 6.24 27.70 -7.27
CA ASP A 56 6.80 28.41 -8.43
C ASP A 56 6.50 27.70 -9.75
N THR A 57 5.79 26.57 -9.69
CA THR A 57 5.53 25.69 -10.80
C THR A 57 4.09 25.88 -11.27
N GLY A 58 3.86 26.93 -12.07
CA GLY A 58 2.75 26.93 -13.03
C GLY A 58 2.84 25.76 -14.04
N ASP A 59 3.96 25.04 -14.01
CA ASP A 59 4.24 23.80 -14.72
C ASP A 59 3.88 22.57 -13.86
N SER A 60 2.82 21.86 -14.23
CA SER A 60 2.39 20.61 -13.58
C SER A 60 3.50 19.56 -13.52
N ASN A 61 4.45 19.59 -14.46
CA ASN A 61 5.56 18.63 -14.53
C ASN A 61 6.49 18.71 -13.32
N ARG A 62 6.50 19.85 -12.62
CA ARG A 62 7.38 20.07 -11.46
C ARG A 62 6.69 19.80 -10.12
N SER A 63 5.43 19.36 -10.14
CA SER A 63 4.66 19.10 -8.92
C SER A 63 4.90 17.69 -8.38
N THR A 64 5.15 17.60 -7.07
CA THR A 64 5.16 16.33 -6.33
C THR A 64 3.72 15.85 -6.14
N ARG A 65 3.48 14.54 -6.24
CA ARG A 65 2.17 13.94 -5.94
C ARG A 65 2.19 13.10 -4.70
N LEU A 66 1.04 13.05 -4.04
CA LEU A 66 0.88 12.39 -2.75
C LEU A 66 -0.28 11.40 -2.84
N TYR A 67 -0.02 10.15 -2.48
CA TYR A 67 -1.05 9.14 -2.30
C TYR A 67 -1.08 8.71 -0.85
N LEU A 68 -2.27 8.63 -0.25
CA LEU A 68 -2.45 8.28 1.16
C LEU A 68 -3.45 7.13 1.30
N ALA A 69 -3.13 6.17 2.17
CA ALA A 69 -4.08 5.16 2.65
C ALA A 69 -4.05 5.06 4.17
N ASN A 70 -5.22 4.85 4.77
CA ASN A 70 -5.31 4.33 6.14
C ASN A 70 -5.14 2.81 6.10
N LEU A 71 -4.07 2.31 6.72
CA LEU A 71 -3.74 0.88 6.70
C LEU A 71 -4.73 0.02 7.51
N SER A 72 -5.56 0.65 8.33
CA SER A 72 -6.63 -0.03 9.08
C SER A 72 -7.89 -0.24 8.24
N GLU A 73 -8.12 0.58 7.21
CA GLU A 73 -9.35 0.54 6.41
C GLU A 73 -9.22 -0.32 5.14
N ARG A 74 -8.01 -0.79 4.82
CA ARG A 74 -7.72 -1.62 3.62
C ARG A 74 -8.14 -1.01 2.28
N ASN A 75 -8.38 0.30 2.27
CA ASN A 75 -8.65 1.07 1.07
C ASN A 75 -7.35 1.23 0.26
N PRO A 76 -7.42 1.29 -1.09
CA PRO A 76 -6.26 1.65 -1.90
C PRO A 76 -5.78 3.07 -1.54
N PRO A 77 -4.50 3.39 -1.73
CA PRO A 77 -4.04 4.76 -1.62
C PRO A 77 -4.75 5.66 -2.63
N ARG A 78 -5.21 6.81 -2.15
CA ARG A 78 -5.87 7.82 -2.98
C ARG A 78 -4.96 8.99 -3.20
N LEU A 79 -5.00 9.55 -4.40
CA LEU A 79 -4.38 10.85 -4.66
C LEU A 79 -5.01 11.89 -3.73
N ILE A 80 -4.17 12.58 -2.96
CA ILE A 80 -4.60 13.61 -2.01
C ILE A 80 -3.99 14.95 -2.38
N SER A 81 -4.69 16.03 -2.00
CA SER A 81 -4.14 17.37 -1.99
C SER A 81 -3.87 17.76 -0.53
N ALA A 82 -2.61 18.00 -0.20
CA ALA A 82 -2.25 18.50 1.13
C ALA A 82 -2.42 20.02 1.18
N SER A 83 -3.02 20.51 2.26
CA SER A 83 -3.12 21.95 2.52
C SER A 83 -1.76 22.50 2.98
N PHE A 84 -1.71 23.80 3.24
CA PHE A 84 -0.52 24.49 3.71
C PHE A 84 -0.85 25.24 5.00
N PRO A 85 0.04 25.23 6.00
CA PRO A 85 -0.18 25.99 7.23
C PRO A 85 -0.33 27.51 6.97
N SER A 86 0.40 28.04 5.99
CA SER A 86 0.34 29.45 5.58
C SER A 86 0.91 29.66 4.16
N LYS A 87 0.76 30.86 3.58
CA LYS A 87 1.38 31.23 2.29
C LYS A 87 2.91 31.13 2.32
N ALA A 88 3.53 31.59 3.42
CA ALA A 88 4.97 31.54 3.60
C ALA A 88 5.46 30.09 3.77
N ALA A 89 4.79 29.31 4.62
CA ALA A 89 5.10 27.90 4.80
C ALA A 89 4.97 27.10 3.49
N ALA A 90 4.00 27.47 2.64
CA ALA A 90 3.86 26.87 1.32
C ALA A 90 5.04 27.11 0.39
N ALA A 91 5.65 28.31 0.43
CA ALA A 91 6.84 28.63 -0.36
C ALA A 91 8.06 27.82 0.10
N GLU A 92 8.12 27.49 1.39
CA GLU A 92 9.13 26.61 1.98
C GLU A 92 8.81 25.11 1.86
N GLY A 93 7.69 24.76 1.20
CA GLY A 93 7.30 23.38 0.94
C GLY A 93 6.65 22.62 2.09
N TRP A 94 6.20 23.32 3.15
CA TRP A 94 5.40 22.71 4.21
C TRP A 94 4.05 22.23 3.71
N ARG A 95 3.63 21.06 4.17
CA ARG A 95 2.34 20.43 3.86
C ARG A 95 1.63 20.07 5.15
N GLN A 96 0.31 20.09 5.11
CA GLN A 96 -0.56 19.73 6.21
C GLN A 96 -1.67 18.80 5.75
N LEU A 97 -1.97 17.80 6.58
CA LEU A 97 -3.10 16.89 6.45
C LEU A 97 -3.89 16.88 7.76
N LEU A 98 -5.19 16.67 7.68
CA LEU A 98 -6.03 16.41 8.85
C LEU A 98 -6.38 14.92 8.85
N LEU A 99 -5.79 14.18 9.78
CA LEU A 99 -5.95 12.73 9.84
C LEU A 99 -6.46 12.31 11.22
N PRO A 100 -7.41 11.36 11.31
CA PRO A 100 -7.74 10.77 12.59
C PRO A 100 -6.55 9.93 13.12
N PRO A 101 -6.56 9.53 14.40
CA PRO A 101 -5.57 8.59 14.92
C PRO A 101 -5.56 7.28 14.11
N GLY A 102 -4.37 6.77 13.83
CA GLY A 102 -4.21 5.55 13.03
C GLY A 102 -2.84 5.40 12.39
N THR A 103 -2.66 4.33 11.63
CA THR A 103 -1.44 4.05 10.87
C THR A 103 -1.69 4.30 9.39
N TYR A 104 -0.84 5.10 8.78
CA TYR A 104 -1.01 5.58 7.42
C TYR A 104 0.16 5.17 6.54
N TYR A 105 -0.16 4.87 5.29
CA TYR A 105 0.79 4.77 4.20
C TYR A 105 0.76 6.05 3.38
N LEU A 106 1.94 6.59 3.07
CA LEU A 106 2.12 7.77 2.23
C LEU A 106 3.12 7.45 1.12
N LEU A 107 2.66 7.51 -0.13
CA LEU A 107 3.54 7.48 -1.28
C LEU A 107 3.73 8.89 -1.81
N VAL A 108 4.98 9.30 -1.93
CA VAL A 108 5.38 10.59 -2.48
C VAL A 108 6.05 10.34 -3.82
N LEU A 109 5.44 10.84 -4.89
CA LEU A 109 6.01 10.76 -6.23
C LEU A 109 6.77 12.05 -6.52
N PRO A 110 8.05 11.99 -6.91
CA PRO A 110 8.80 13.16 -7.26
C PRO A 110 8.22 13.83 -8.52
N PRO A 111 8.68 15.03 -8.86
CA PRO A 111 8.38 15.65 -10.15
C PRO A 111 8.68 14.77 -11.37
N GLY A 112 8.11 15.13 -12.51
CA GLY A 112 8.33 14.44 -13.79
C GLY A 112 7.35 13.31 -14.08
N LEU A 113 6.18 13.30 -13.44
CA LEU A 113 5.13 12.32 -13.72
C LEU A 113 4.28 12.67 -14.94
N ASP A 114 4.06 13.97 -15.20
CA ASP A 114 3.18 14.48 -16.28
C ASP A 114 3.92 14.80 -17.59
N GLN A 115 5.23 14.58 -17.62
CA GLN A 115 6.05 14.84 -18.81
C GLN A 115 6.04 13.65 -19.76
N ASN A 116 6.37 13.93 -21.03
CA ASN A 116 6.55 12.92 -22.05
C ASN A 116 7.97 13.00 -22.63
N PRO A 117 8.79 11.95 -22.49
CA PRO A 117 8.59 10.73 -21.69
C PRO A 117 8.63 11.02 -20.17
N PRO A 118 7.95 10.20 -19.36
CA PRO A 118 7.87 10.37 -17.91
C PRO A 118 9.21 10.07 -17.23
N ALA A 119 9.54 10.76 -16.14
CA ALA A 119 10.61 10.37 -15.21
C ALA A 119 10.09 9.42 -14.11
N VAL A 120 8.77 9.33 -13.95
CA VAL A 120 8.11 8.43 -12.99
C VAL A 120 7.03 7.65 -13.73
N ALA A 121 7.05 6.33 -13.61
CA ALA A 121 6.09 5.43 -14.25
C ALA A 121 5.53 4.42 -13.24
N PHE A 122 4.36 3.86 -13.57
CA PHE A 122 3.78 2.74 -12.86
C PHE A 122 4.07 1.44 -13.60
N HIS A 123 4.75 0.49 -12.97
CA HIS A 123 4.95 -0.85 -13.50
C HIS A 123 3.80 -1.76 -13.07
N ALA A 124 2.94 -2.15 -14.02
CA ALA A 124 1.71 -2.86 -13.74
C ALA A 124 1.92 -4.26 -13.13
N PRO A 125 2.88 -5.10 -13.59
CA PRO A 125 3.11 -6.41 -12.98
C PRO A 125 3.64 -6.39 -11.55
N SER A 126 4.43 -5.39 -11.17
CA SER A 126 4.83 -5.24 -9.75
C SER A 126 3.85 -4.41 -8.93
N ALA A 127 2.87 -3.76 -9.56
CA ALA A 127 1.97 -2.79 -8.96
C ALA A 127 2.73 -1.65 -8.23
N ARG A 128 3.77 -1.10 -8.88
CA ARG A 128 4.65 -0.10 -8.27
C ARG A 128 4.84 1.13 -9.11
N PHE A 129 4.90 2.27 -8.42
CA PHE A 129 5.55 3.44 -8.97
C PHE A 129 7.06 3.28 -8.88
N GLY A 130 7.75 3.73 -9.91
CA GLY A 130 9.19 3.81 -9.93
C GLY A 130 9.65 4.99 -10.76
N ARG A 131 10.84 5.46 -10.43
CA ARG A 131 11.56 6.45 -11.23
C ARG A 131 12.31 5.75 -12.37
N LEU A 132 12.37 6.40 -13.51
CA LEU A 132 13.20 5.99 -14.64
C LEU A 132 14.52 6.78 -14.54
N THR A 133 15.65 6.08 -14.48
CA THR A 133 16.96 6.71 -14.33
C THR A 133 17.57 7.17 -15.66
N GLN A 134 16.88 6.93 -16.77
CA GLN A 134 17.33 7.33 -18.10
C GLN A 134 16.14 7.85 -18.92
N TYR A 135 16.29 9.04 -19.48
CA TYR A 135 15.43 9.50 -20.56
C TYR A 135 15.68 8.65 -21.81
N LYS A 136 14.78 7.71 -22.12
CA LYS A 136 14.72 7.08 -23.45
C LYS A 136 13.31 7.14 -24.00
N PHE A 137 13.15 7.89 -25.09
CA PHE A 137 11.95 7.87 -25.90
C PHE A 137 12.02 6.69 -26.88
N GLU A 138 11.69 5.50 -26.38
CA GLU A 138 11.66 4.27 -27.18
C GLU A 138 10.22 3.81 -27.38
N PRO A 139 9.71 3.73 -28.62
CA PRO A 139 8.38 3.18 -28.91
C PRO A 139 8.16 1.76 -28.36
N ALA A 140 9.25 1.02 -28.11
CA ALA A 140 9.25 -0.35 -27.61
C ALA A 140 9.14 -0.47 -26.07
N ARG A 141 9.14 0.62 -25.30
CA ARG A 141 9.04 0.53 -23.83
C ARG A 141 7.73 -0.07 -23.32
N GLY A 142 6.71 -0.17 -24.18
CA GLY A 142 5.47 -0.88 -23.91
C GLY A 142 4.68 -0.23 -22.77
N GLY A 143 3.69 0.60 -23.11
CA GLY A 143 2.90 1.24 -22.08
C GLY A 143 1.85 2.20 -22.60
N PHE A 144 1.09 2.80 -21.68
CA PHE A 144 0.03 3.75 -21.99
C PHE A 144 -0.14 4.77 -20.85
N TRP A 145 -0.68 5.95 -21.18
CA TRP A 145 -1.05 6.93 -20.15
C TRP A 145 -2.35 6.52 -19.47
N SER A 146 -2.34 6.48 -18.14
CA SER A 146 -3.50 6.21 -17.30
C SER A 146 -4.05 7.53 -16.74
N LEU A 147 -5.33 7.82 -17.00
CA LEU A 147 -6.00 9.01 -16.44
C LEU A 147 -6.30 8.89 -14.94
N GLU A 148 -6.57 7.68 -14.46
CA GLU A 148 -6.91 7.46 -13.05
C GLU A 148 -5.67 7.45 -12.14
N LEU A 149 -4.57 6.83 -12.58
CA LEU A 149 -3.28 6.96 -11.89
C LEU A 149 -2.58 8.28 -12.23
N ARG A 150 -3.05 8.98 -13.28
CA ARG A 150 -2.40 10.13 -13.88
C ARG A 150 -0.92 9.85 -14.14
N ALA A 151 -0.61 8.68 -14.68
CA ALA A 151 0.75 8.20 -14.80
C ALA A 151 0.92 7.36 -16.05
N TYR A 152 2.15 7.28 -16.57
CA TYR A 152 2.47 6.31 -17.60
C TYR A 152 2.57 4.91 -16.98
N VAL A 153 1.91 3.95 -17.59
CA VAL A 153 1.87 2.56 -17.15
C VAL A 153 2.76 1.72 -18.06
N LEU A 154 3.76 1.07 -17.48
CA LEU A 154 4.60 0.05 -18.10
C LEU A 154 3.90 -1.31 -17.95
N ALA A 155 3.64 -1.97 -19.07
CA ALA A 155 2.90 -3.25 -19.11
C ALA A 155 3.80 -4.46 -19.39
N SER A 156 5.10 -4.27 -19.59
CA SER A 156 6.08 -5.35 -19.76
C SER A 156 6.14 -6.24 -18.53
N ALA A 157 6.33 -7.55 -18.71
CA ALA A 157 6.38 -8.52 -17.60
C ALA A 157 7.47 -8.21 -16.56
N SER A 158 8.61 -7.71 -17.03
CA SER A 158 9.71 -7.23 -16.21
C SER A 158 9.80 -5.70 -16.31
N PRO A 159 10.19 -5.02 -15.22
CA PRO A 159 10.44 -3.59 -15.29
C PRO A 159 11.68 -3.32 -16.16
N PRO A 160 11.76 -2.18 -16.86
CA PRO A 160 12.96 -1.74 -17.55
C PRO A 160 14.19 -1.70 -16.63
N ASP A 161 15.40 -1.88 -17.18
CA ASP A 161 16.66 -1.88 -16.40
C ASP A 161 16.95 -0.54 -15.69
N ASP A 162 16.35 0.55 -16.16
CA ASP A 162 16.44 1.89 -15.58
C ASP A 162 15.28 2.21 -14.62
N PHE A 163 14.34 1.28 -14.41
CA PHE A 163 13.27 1.43 -13.44
C PHE A 163 13.80 1.18 -12.02
N ARG A 164 13.56 2.13 -11.12
CA ARG A 164 13.85 2.01 -9.69
C ARG A 164 12.56 2.27 -8.92
N GLU A 165 12.09 1.27 -8.18
CA GLU A 165 10.89 1.37 -7.37
C GLU A 165 11.00 2.54 -6.38
N LEU A 166 9.95 3.36 -6.31
CA LEU A 166 9.84 4.43 -5.33
C LEU A 166 9.29 3.82 -4.04
N PRO A 167 10.04 3.90 -2.92
CA PRO A 167 9.53 3.38 -1.66
C PRO A 167 8.38 4.27 -1.17
N GLY A 168 7.33 3.64 -0.64
CA GLY A 168 6.36 4.33 0.18
C GLY A 168 6.89 4.57 1.58
N PHE A 169 6.22 5.45 2.31
CA PHE A 169 6.45 5.73 3.72
C PHE A 169 5.26 5.27 4.55
N TRP A 170 5.48 5.07 5.83
CA TRP A 170 4.41 4.92 6.79
C TRP A 170 4.69 5.72 8.06
N PHE A 171 3.60 6.08 8.73
CA PHE A 171 3.66 6.81 9.99
C PHE A 171 2.42 6.49 10.85
N GLN A 172 2.49 6.87 12.11
CA GLN A 172 1.42 6.71 13.07
C GLN A 172 0.97 8.11 13.52
N VAL A 173 -0.34 8.32 13.53
CA VAL A 173 -0.99 9.45 14.17
C VAL A 173 -1.44 8.98 15.55
N PRO A 174 -0.78 9.42 16.64
CA PRO A 174 -1.12 8.96 17.98
C PRO A 174 -2.49 9.46 18.43
N ASN A 175 -3.06 8.76 19.41
CA ASN A 175 -4.26 9.25 20.08
C ASN A 175 -3.94 10.53 20.86
N SER A 176 -4.89 11.47 20.89
CA SER A 176 -4.83 12.69 21.69
C SER A 176 -3.75 13.70 21.30
N THR A 177 -3.08 13.53 20.16
CA THR A 177 -2.10 14.49 19.65
C THR A 177 -2.77 15.49 18.71
N LEU A 178 -2.59 16.77 18.98
CA LEU A 178 -3.17 17.84 18.15
C LEU A 178 -2.34 18.11 16.89
N VAL A 179 -1.01 18.08 17.00
CA VAL A 179 -0.09 18.33 15.88
C VAL A 179 1.03 17.30 15.86
N VAL A 180 1.24 16.67 14.71
CA VAL A 180 2.28 15.68 14.47
C VAL A 180 3.19 16.17 13.35
N TYR A 181 4.50 16.22 13.56
CA TYR A 181 5.49 16.48 12.52
C TYR A 181 6.19 15.19 12.09
N LEU A 182 6.13 14.88 10.80
CA LEU A 182 6.64 13.62 10.25
C LEU A 182 8.08 13.69 9.72
N GLY A 183 8.67 14.88 9.65
CA GLY A 183 9.97 15.12 9.04
C GLY A 183 9.91 15.91 7.73
N THR A 184 11.09 16.09 7.17
CA THR A 184 11.35 16.78 5.90
C THR A 184 11.82 15.75 4.88
N LEU A 185 11.03 15.55 3.84
CA LEU A 185 11.35 14.72 2.69
C LEU A 185 12.12 15.54 1.67
N SER A 186 13.35 15.15 1.39
CA SER A 186 14.22 15.82 0.42
C SER A 186 14.54 14.91 -0.76
N THR A 187 14.33 15.39 -1.98
CA THR A 187 14.75 14.71 -3.22
C THR A 187 15.54 15.67 -4.09
N ALA A 188 16.57 15.16 -4.76
CA ALA A 188 17.38 15.92 -5.71
C ALA A 188 17.13 15.40 -7.12
N CYS A 189 16.78 16.31 -8.02
CA CYS A 189 16.51 16.02 -9.42
C CYS A 189 17.48 16.77 -10.34
N THR A 190 17.64 16.25 -11.55
CA THR A 190 18.35 16.90 -12.65
C THR A 190 17.37 17.29 -13.74
N ASP A 191 17.64 18.41 -14.43
CA ASP A 191 16.87 18.73 -15.64
C ASP A 191 17.51 18.09 -16.88
N GLY A 192 16.67 17.63 -17.78
CA GLY A 192 16.98 17.25 -19.15
C GLY A 192 16.46 18.28 -20.16
N ARG A 193 16.91 18.16 -21.41
CA ARG A 193 16.37 18.95 -22.52
C ARG A 193 15.21 18.19 -23.17
N GLY A 194 13.98 18.70 -23.00
CA GLY A 194 12.82 18.26 -23.78
C GLY A 194 12.62 19.09 -25.03
N LEU A 195 11.77 18.59 -25.94
CA LEU A 195 11.37 19.31 -27.15
C LEU A 195 10.61 20.63 -26.86
N PHE A 196 9.98 20.74 -25.67
CA PHE A 196 9.13 21.87 -25.28
C PHE A 196 9.57 22.56 -23.99
N GLY A 197 10.82 22.38 -23.54
CA GLY A 197 11.36 23.02 -22.34
C GLY A 197 12.26 22.12 -21.49
N SER A 198 12.54 22.56 -20.26
CA SER A 198 13.23 21.73 -19.26
C SER A 198 12.30 20.60 -18.80
N LEU A 199 12.76 19.37 -18.91
CA LEU A 199 12.10 18.20 -18.33
C LEU A 199 12.89 17.73 -17.12
N ILE A 200 12.28 16.97 -16.22
CA ILE A 200 13.00 16.25 -15.18
C ILE A 200 13.65 15.03 -15.84
N ASP A 201 14.96 14.89 -15.78
CA ASP A 201 15.67 13.74 -16.35
C ASP A 201 15.68 12.58 -15.36
N ALA A 202 16.17 12.83 -14.15
CA ALA A 202 16.21 11.85 -13.08
C ALA A 202 16.01 12.52 -11.72
N CYS A 203 15.53 11.75 -10.75
CA CYS A 203 15.49 12.15 -9.34
C CYS A 203 16.20 11.10 -8.48
N SER A 204 16.75 11.52 -7.34
CA SER A 204 17.23 10.65 -6.28
C SER A 204 16.07 10.04 -5.51
N ASP A 205 16.36 9.03 -4.69
CA ASP A 205 15.43 8.60 -3.67
C ASP A 205 15.21 9.74 -2.64
N PHE A 206 14.10 9.67 -1.93
CA PHE A 206 13.80 10.61 -0.86
C PHE A 206 14.67 10.31 0.37
N SER A 207 15.23 11.36 0.95
CA SER A 207 15.83 11.32 2.29
C SER A 207 14.87 11.96 3.29
N VAL A 208 14.82 11.42 4.51
CA VAL A 208 14.01 11.96 5.61
C VAL A 208 14.93 12.57 6.64
N SER A 209 14.71 13.83 7.00
CA SER A 209 15.37 14.51 8.12
C SER A 209 14.35 15.11 9.08
N LEU A 210 14.80 15.51 10.27
CA LEU A 210 13.96 16.18 11.27
C LEU A 210 14.44 17.61 11.49
N ASP A 211 13.53 18.57 11.32
CA ASP A 211 13.73 19.98 11.68
C ASP A 211 12.62 20.39 12.67
N GLN A 212 12.79 19.95 13.92
CA GLN A 212 11.78 20.13 14.97
C GLN A 212 11.55 21.60 15.29
N ASP A 213 12.60 22.42 15.27
CA ASP A 213 12.51 23.85 15.55
C ASP A 213 11.71 24.57 14.47
N ALA A 214 11.95 24.27 13.19
CA ALA A 214 11.14 24.83 12.12
C ALA A 214 9.68 24.36 12.19
N ALA A 215 9.44 23.08 12.47
CA ALA A 215 8.09 22.54 12.63
C ALA A 215 7.33 23.23 13.78
N GLN A 216 7.98 23.42 14.92
CA GLN A 216 7.40 24.10 16.08
C GLN A 216 7.05 25.56 15.75
N ARG A 217 7.94 26.30 15.07
CA ARG A 217 7.69 27.67 14.63
C ARG A 217 6.51 27.77 13.66
N VAL A 218 6.49 26.92 12.63
CA VAL A 218 5.42 26.94 11.61
C VAL A 218 4.08 26.55 12.23
N SER A 219 4.06 25.54 13.09
CA SER A 219 2.85 25.13 13.81
C SER A 219 2.32 26.23 14.72
N ALA A 220 3.18 26.86 15.54
CA ALA A 220 2.78 27.93 16.46
C ALA A 220 2.14 29.13 15.74
N LEU A 221 2.63 29.45 14.53
CA LEU A 221 2.08 30.53 13.71
C LEU A 221 0.75 30.13 13.04
N ALA A 222 0.63 28.90 12.55
CA ALA A 222 -0.54 28.46 11.79
C ALA A 222 -1.70 27.97 12.66
N MET A 223 -1.40 27.44 13.85
CA MET A 223 -2.35 26.80 14.75
C MET A 223 -2.09 27.24 16.20
N PRO A 224 -2.34 28.51 16.53
CA PRO A 224 -2.12 29.01 17.88
C PRO A 224 -2.98 28.23 18.89
N GLY A 225 -2.36 27.79 19.98
CA GLY A 225 -3.03 27.10 21.09
C GLY A 225 -3.14 25.57 20.98
N THR A 226 -2.52 24.93 19.98
CA THR A 226 -2.53 23.45 19.85
C THR A 226 -1.43 22.73 20.64
N GLY A 227 -0.74 23.42 21.55
CA GLY A 227 0.33 22.83 22.37
C GLY A 227 1.61 22.50 21.59
N PRO A 228 2.51 21.67 22.18
CA PRO A 228 3.76 21.29 21.53
C PRO A 228 3.52 20.37 20.33
N VAL A 229 4.38 20.49 19.31
CA VAL A 229 4.37 19.59 18.16
C VAL A 229 5.01 18.27 18.55
N GLN A 230 4.28 17.17 18.42
CA GLN A 230 4.86 15.85 18.58
C GLN A 230 5.62 15.48 17.30
N THR A 231 6.85 15.01 17.44
CA THR A 231 7.62 14.52 16.29
C THR A 231 7.47 13.01 16.16
N GLU A 232 7.05 12.56 14.99
CA GLU A 232 6.90 11.15 14.61
C GLU A 232 7.54 10.93 13.24
N GLN A 233 8.85 10.71 13.20
CA GLN A 233 9.55 10.52 11.93
C GLN A 233 8.90 9.39 11.12
N MET A 234 8.56 9.69 9.86
CA MET A 234 8.06 8.67 8.95
C MET A 234 9.16 7.64 8.66
N ALA A 235 8.77 6.37 8.52
CA ALA A 235 9.66 5.29 8.17
C ALA A 235 9.38 4.78 6.75
N LEU A 236 10.38 4.17 6.12
CA LEU A 236 10.16 3.48 4.86
C LEU A 236 9.19 2.31 5.08
N TYR A 237 8.20 2.20 4.20
CA TYR A 237 7.19 1.15 4.29
C TYR A 237 7.79 -0.21 4.01
N GLY A 238 7.52 -1.17 4.90
CA GLY A 238 8.20 -2.46 4.86
C GLY A 238 9.63 -2.42 5.40
N LYS A 239 9.99 -1.42 6.21
CA LYS A 239 11.21 -1.39 7.01
C LYS A 239 10.89 -1.02 8.45
N ALA A 240 11.68 -1.54 9.38
CA ALA A 240 11.55 -1.21 10.80
C ALA A 240 11.89 0.27 11.05
N ARG A 241 11.23 0.87 12.04
CA ARG A 241 11.62 2.18 12.57
C ARG A 241 12.99 2.11 13.25
N ASP A 242 13.76 3.18 13.07
CA ASP A 242 15.00 3.47 13.79
C ASP A 242 16.08 2.39 13.75
N GLY A 243 16.04 1.51 12.74
CA GLY A 243 17.02 0.42 12.59
C GLY A 243 17.13 -0.45 13.84
N LEU A 244 16.00 -0.70 14.54
CA LEU A 244 15.92 -1.57 15.70
C LEU A 244 16.75 -2.83 15.47
N PRO A 245 17.90 -3.01 16.15
CA PRO A 245 18.66 -4.24 16.03
C PRO A 245 17.87 -5.32 16.76
N LEU A 246 16.94 -5.95 16.06
CA LEU A 246 16.04 -6.97 16.60
C LEU A 246 16.81 -8.19 17.11
N ARG A 247 18.03 -8.40 16.59
CA ARG A 247 18.98 -9.39 17.12
C ARG A 247 19.36 -9.13 18.58
N GLU A 248 19.25 -7.90 19.06
CA GLU A 248 19.68 -7.47 20.39
C GLU A 248 18.52 -7.18 21.36
N ARG A 249 17.26 -7.25 20.89
CA ARG A 249 16.10 -6.75 21.66
C ARG A 249 14.91 -7.71 21.68
N GLY A 250 15.08 -8.80 22.43
CA GLY A 250 13.98 -9.43 23.14
C GLY A 250 13.21 -10.56 22.44
N THR A 251 12.26 -11.11 23.19
CA THR A 251 11.32 -12.14 22.76
C THR A 251 10.16 -11.51 21.99
N VAL A 252 9.86 -12.04 20.80
CA VAL A 252 8.70 -11.62 20.00
C VAL A 252 7.51 -12.53 20.32
N LYS A 253 6.45 -11.98 20.88
CA LYS A 253 5.17 -12.68 20.99
C LYS A 253 4.42 -12.59 19.67
N VAL A 254 4.23 -13.73 19.01
CA VAL A 254 3.41 -13.79 17.79
C VAL A 254 1.95 -13.95 18.19
N LEU A 255 1.11 -12.99 17.79
CA LEU A 255 -0.34 -13.09 17.85
C LEU A 255 -0.87 -13.17 16.43
N MET A 256 -1.32 -14.36 16.03
CA MET A 256 -2.06 -14.51 14.78
C MET A 256 -3.54 -14.28 15.05
N GLN A 257 -4.12 -13.32 14.35
CA GLN A 257 -5.56 -13.13 14.31
C GLN A 257 -6.09 -13.85 13.06
N PRO A 258 -6.74 -15.02 13.21
CA PRO A 258 -7.41 -15.63 12.09
C PRO A 258 -8.46 -14.65 11.57
N PRO A 259 -8.61 -14.50 10.25
CA PRO A 259 -9.72 -13.73 9.67
C PRO A 259 -11.03 -14.05 10.39
N ALA A 260 -11.76 -13.04 10.88
CA ALA A 260 -13.12 -13.23 11.39
C ALA A 260 -14.04 -13.88 10.32
N THR A 261 -13.64 -13.76 9.06
CA THR A 261 -14.28 -14.40 7.92
C THR A 261 -13.96 -15.89 7.78
N LEU A 262 -12.92 -16.47 8.38
CA LEU A 262 -12.62 -17.90 8.27
C LEU A 262 -13.84 -18.74 8.70
N ALA A 263 -14.45 -18.49 9.86
CA ALA A 263 -15.63 -19.26 10.28
C ALA A 263 -16.87 -19.06 9.36
N ALA A 264 -17.11 -17.85 8.85
CA ALA A 264 -18.23 -17.56 7.94
C ALA A 264 -17.98 -18.06 6.50
N ALA A 265 -16.72 -18.17 6.11
CA ALA A 265 -16.22 -18.67 4.83
C ALA A 265 -16.47 -20.16 4.61
N PHE A 266 -16.52 -20.94 5.70
CA PHE A 266 -16.77 -22.38 5.66
C PHE A 266 -18.25 -22.75 5.46
N THR A 267 -19.19 -21.80 5.57
CA THR A 267 -20.64 -22.11 5.62
C THR A 267 -21.43 -21.68 4.39
N GLY A 268 -20.81 -21.07 3.37
CA GLY A 268 -21.51 -20.60 2.16
C GLY A 268 -22.60 -19.54 2.40
N ALA A 269 -22.76 -19.04 3.63
CA ALA A 269 -23.92 -18.28 4.08
C ALA A 269 -24.00 -16.81 3.58
N LYS A 270 -23.10 -16.38 2.67
CA LYS A 270 -23.12 -15.05 2.07
C LYS A 270 -23.32 -15.05 0.55
N ILE A 271 -23.89 -16.12 -0.01
CA ILE A 271 -24.41 -16.14 -1.39
C ILE A 271 -25.90 -15.81 -1.37
N ALA A 272 -26.24 -14.54 -1.10
CA ALA A 272 -27.53 -13.91 -1.38
C ALA A 272 -27.29 -12.38 -1.34
N SER A 273 -27.64 -11.56 -2.32
CA SER A 273 -28.78 -11.58 -3.21
C SER A 273 -28.40 -11.36 -4.68
N SER A 274 -29.22 -11.97 -5.53
CA SER A 274 -29.36 -11.69 -6.95
C SER A 274 -29.80 -10.24 -7.19
N ASP A 275 -28.84 -9.34 -7.32
CA ASP A 275 -29.06 -8.10 -8.08
C ASP A 275 -27.95 -8.00 -9.12
N VAL A 276 -28.39 -7.95 -10.38
CA VAL A 276 -27.58 -7.76 -11.57
C VAL A 276 -26.78 -6.46 -11.42
N LEU A 277 -25.48 -6.57 -11.14
CA LEU A 277 -24.56 -5.44 -11.00
C LEU A 277 -23.51 -5.48 -12.11
N GLN A 278 -23.75 -4.67 -13.15
CA GLN A 278 -22.74 -4.30 -14.13
C GLN A 278 -21.64 -3.46 -13.43
N GLY A 279 -20.37 -3.84 -13.60
CA GLY A 279 -19.24 -2.89 -13.56
C GLY A 279 -18.50 -2.66 -12.23
N ALA A 280 -18.67 -3.47 -11.18
CA ALA A 280 -17.88 -3.34 -9.95
C ALA A 280 -17.49 -4.72 -9.38
N SER A 281 -16.20 -5.06 -9.38
CA SER A 281 -15.71 -6.26 -8.69
C SER A 281 -15.77 -6.04 -7.17
N ARG A 282 -16.13 -7.09 -6.40
CA ARG A 282 -16.24 -7.16 -4.91
C ARG A 282 -15.13 -8.03 -4.30
N GLU A 283 -14.74 -7.79 -3.04
CA GLU A 283 -13.64 -8.50 -2.36
C GLU A 283 -13.80 -10.02 -2.51
N ILE A 284 -12.74 -10.67 -2.95
CA ILE A 284 -12.70 -12.09 -3.26
C ILE A 284 -11.61 -12.67 -2.36
N ALA A 285 -11.94 -13.71 -1.61
CA ALA A 285 -10.97 -14.62 -1.01
C ALA A 285 -11.23 -16.02 -1.63
N VAL A 286 -10.73 -17.14 -1.08
CA VAL A 286 -10.86 -18.56 -1.59
C VAL A 286 -12.19 -18.92 -2.31
N TYR A 287 -13.25 -18.19 -2.02
CA TYR A 287 -14.62 -18.13 -2.55
C TYR A 287 -14.86 -18.09 -4.07
N ASN A 288 -13.85 -18.14 -4.95
CA ASN A 288 -14.04 -17.71 -6.35
C ASN A 288 -14.03 -18.77 -7.46
N LEU A 289 -13.95 -20.06 -7.17
CA LEU A 289 -14.25 -21.06 -8.21
C LEU A 289 -15.66 -20.84 -8.78
N LEU A 290 -16.63 -20.50 -7.91
CA LEU A 290 -18.00 -20.18 -8.32
C LEU A 290 -18.09 -18.90 -9.14
N ALA A 291 -17.36 -17.83 -8.77
CA ALA A 291 -17.45 -16.59 -9.52
C ALA A 291 -16.69 -16.67 -10.85
N ILE A 292 -15.53 -17.35 -10.89
CA ILE A 292 -14.78 -17.65 -12.13
C ILE A 292 -15.68 -18.47 -13.07
N ALA A 293 -16.30 -19.53 -12.57
CA ALA A 293 -17.30 -20.31 -13.31
C ALA A 293 -18.47 -19.44 -13.80
N SER A 294 -19.03 -18.60 -12.91
CA SER A 294 -20.16 -17.73 -13.25
C SER A 294 -19.79 -16.66 -14.27
N GLU A 295 -18.59 -16.06 -14.20
CA GLU A 295 -18.15 -15.00 -15.11
C GLU A 295 -17.89 -15.56 -16.51
N ALA A 296 -17.26 -16.74 -16.60
CA ALA A 296 -17.10 -17.48 -17.84
C ALA A 296 -18.46 -17.79 -18.51
N ALA A 297 -19.49 -18.06 -17.71
CA ALA A 297 -20.85 -18.31 -18.20
C ALA A 297 -21.67 -17.03 -18.49
N VAL A 298 -21.50 -15.96 -17.72
CA VAL A 298 -22.19 -14.67 -17.88
C VAL A 298 -21.70 -13.93 -19.13
N ARG A 299 -20.40 -14.03 -19.47
CA ARG A 299 -19.88 -13.58 -20.77
C ARG A 299 -20.55 -14.29 -21.96
N ALA A 300 -21.21 -15.43 -21.72
CA ALA A 300 -21.97 -16.21 -22.71
C ALA A 300 -23.50 -16.08 -22.56
N ALA A 301 -24.01 -15.15 -21.73
CA ALA A 301 -25.44 -14.93 -21.45
C ALA A 301 -26.23 -16.18 -20.98
N ALA A 302 -25.57 -17.20 -20.44
CA ALA A 302 -26.17 -18.51 -20.15
C ALA A 302 -26.19 -18.82 -18.65
N GLN A 303 -27.20 -18.30 -17.93
CA GLN A 303 -27.42 -18.53 -16.49
C GLN A 303 -27.37 -20.03 -16.09
N ARG A 304 -27.99 -20.92 -16.88
CA ARG A 304 -28.00 -22.37 -16.61
C ARG A 304 -26.60 -23.00 -16.70
N LYS A 305 -25.74 -22.47 -17.59
CA LYS A 305 -24.35 -22.94 -17.71
C LYS A 305 -23.54 -22.51 -16.48
N ALA A 306 -23.81 -21.31 -15.95
CA ALA A 306 -23.21 -20.84 -14.70
C ALA A 306 -23.59 -21.77 -13.53
N GLU A 307 -24.88 -22.08 -13.38
CA GLU A 307 -25.37 -22.99 -12.33
C GLU A 307 -24.77 -24.40 -12.45
N GLN A 308 -24.66 -24.94 -13.66
CA GLN A 308 -24.03 -26.24 -13.90
C GLN A 308 -22.53 -26.21 -13.57
N GLN A 309 -21.80 -25.17 -13.96
CA GLN A 309 -20.38 -25.06 -13.64
C GLN A 309 -20.17 -24.88 -12.13
N VAL A 310 -21.00 -24.07 -11.46
CA VAL A 310 -21.01 -23.93 -10.00
C VAL A 310 -21.21 -25.28 -9.32
N ALA A 311 -22.18 -26.07 -9.76
CA ALA A 311 -22.42 -27.41 -9.22
C ALA A 311 -21.23 -28.36 -9.45
N GLN A 312 -20.52 -28.23 -10.58
CA GLN A 312 -19.34 -29.04 -10.90
C GLN A 312 -18.13 -28.72 -10.00
N VAL A 313 -17.90 -27.46 -9.63
CA VAL A 313 -16.77 -27.07 -8.76
C VAL A 313 -17.08 -27.17 -7.26
N GLN A 314 -18.33 -27.36 -6.85
CA GLN A 314 -18.73 -27.45 -5.45
C GLN A 314 -17.98 -28.55 -4.65
N PRO A 315 -17.79 -29.79 -5.16
CA PRO A 315 -17.04 -30.81 -4.43
C PRO A 315 -15.56 -30.44 -4.23
N CYS A 316 -14.95 -29.84 -5.25
CA CYS A 316 -13.59 -29.31 -5.19
C CYS A 316 -13.45 -28.24 -4.09
N MET A 317 -14.39 -27.30 -4.01
CA MET A 317 -14.39 -26.30 -2.94
C MET A 317 -14.50 -26.93 -1.55
N ALA A 318 -15.38 -27.92 -1.37
CA ALA A 318 -15.53 -28.60 -0.09
C ALA A 318 -14.23 -29.31 0.34
N GLN A 319 -13.55 -29.96 -0.60
CA GLN A 319 -12.26 -30.61 -0.36
C GLN A 319 -11.17 -29.61 0.04
N LEU A 320 -10.97 -28.54 -0.75
CA LEU A 320 -9.98 -27.51 -0.46
C LEU A 320 -10.27 -26.79 0.86
N SER A 321 -11.55 -26.54 1.15
CA SER A 321 -11.99 -25.94 2.39
C SER A 321 -11.69 -26.83 3.59
N GLY A 322 -11.91 -28.15 3.49
CA GLY A 322 -11.49 -29.11 4.51
C GLY A 322 -9.99 -29.02 4.80
N ALA A 323 -9.16 -28.98 3.75
CA ALA A 323 -7.71 -28.85 3.90
C ALA A 323 -7.30 -27.55 4.60
N LEU A 324 -7.89 -26.40 4.23
CA LEU A 324 -7.62 -25.10 4.87
C LEU A 324 -7.90 -25.10 6.37
N SER A 325 -8.97 -25.77 6.80
CA SER A 325 -9.32 -25.87 8.22
C SER A 325 -8.31 -26.69 9.04
N ALA A 326 -7.54 -27.55 8.37
CA ALA A 326 -6.53 -28.39 9.00
C ALA A 326 -5.13 -27.73 9.08
N ILE A 327 -4.94 -26.57 8.46
CA ILE A 327 -3.65 -25.87 8.49
C ILE A 327 -3.49 -25.13 9.81
N ASP A 328 -2.45 -25.47 10.57
CA ASP A 328 -2.02 -24.66 11.70
C ASP A 328 -1.13 -23.51 11.21
N TYR A 329 -1.78 -22.42 10.81
CA TYR A 329 -1.09 -21.22 10.32
C TYR A 329 -0.18 -20.59 11.37
N THR A 330 -0.50 -20.76 12.67
CA THR A 330 0.21 -20.08 13.74
C THR A 330 1.56 -20.75 13.99
N SER A 331 1.59 -22.07 14.15
CA SER A 331 2.86 -22.79 14.33
C SER A 331 3.74 -22.68 13.10
N GLN A 332 3.19 -22.88 11.89
CA GLN A 332 3.94 -22.80 10.64
C GLN A 332 4.62 -21.44 10.44
N PHE A 333 3.90 -20.34 10.69
CA PHE A 333 4.50 -19.01 10.59
C PHE A 333 5.50 -18.75 11.72
N THR A 334 5.18 -19.16 12.96
CA THR A 334 6.07 -18.97 14.11
C THR A 334 7.38 -19.71 13.90
N ASP A 335 7.35 -20.94 13.40
CA ASP A 335 8.54 -21.74 13.10
C ASP A 335 9.35 -21.11 11.96
N ALA A 336 8.69 -20.68 10.88
CA ALA A 336 9.36 -19.99 9.78
C ALA A 336 10.03 -18.68 10.24
N LEU A 337 9.34 -17.91 11.09
CA LEU A 337 9.88 -16.69 11.66
C LEU A 337 11.00 -16.98 12.67
N ALA A 338 10.86 -17.97 13.54
CA ALA A 338 11.87 -18.36 14.52
C ALA A 338 13.14 -18.89 13.86
N GLN A 339 13.01 -19.64 12.76
CA GLN A 339 14.15 -20.08 11.96
C GLN A 339 14.89 -18.91 11.32
N ALA A 340 14.13 -17.91 10.85
CA ALA A 340 14.70 -16.77 10.14
C ALA A 340 15.24 -15.69 11.10
N VAL A 341 14.61 -15.50 12.26
CA VAL A 341 15.00 -14.55 13.30
C VAL A 341 15.67 -15.33 14.43
N ARG A 342 16.99 -15.48 14.39
CA ARG A 342 17.76 -15.88 15.58
C ARG A 342 17.67 -14.74 16.61
N LEU A 343 16.60 -14.72 17.41
CA LEU A 343 16.41 -13.77 18.51
C LEU A 343 17.52 -14.03 19.53
N GLY A 344 18.35 -13.02 19.81
CA GLY A 344 19.36 -13.11 20.86
C GLY A 344 18.73 -13.14 22.25
N ASP A 345 19.40 -13.77 23.21
CA ASP A 345 18.95 -13.94 24.61
C ASP A 345 18.95 -12.63 25.45
N SER A 346 19.09 -11.47 24.84
CA SER A 346 19.21 -10.19 25.55
C SER A 346 17.86 -9.53 25.82
N GLY A 347 17.44 -9.55 27.09
CA GLY A 347 16.64 -8.50 27.77
C GLY A 347 15.19 -8.26 27.28
N PRO A 348 14.23 -8.06 28.19
CA PRO A 348 12.82 -8.00 27.84
C PRO A 348 12.42 -6.59 27.42
N THR A 349 12.54 -6.26 26.13
CA THR A 349 11.53 -5.38 25.53
C THR A 349 10.50 -6.27 24.86
N PRO A 350 9.32 -6.47 25.47
CA PRO A 350 8.31 -7.35 24.92
C PRO A 350 7.79 -6.74 23.61
N LEU A 351 8.15 -7.36 22.49
CA LEU A 351 7.61 -7.03 21.18
C LEU A 351 6.43 -7.95 20.89
N GLN A 352 5.38 -7.42 20.28
CA GLN A 352 4.24 -8.21 19.80
C GLN A 352 4.16 -8.09 18.29
N LEU A 353 4.32 -9.21 17.59
CA LEU A 353 4.01 -9.32 16.17
C LEU A 353 2.56 -9.75 16.02
N THR A 354 1.71 -8.84 15.57
CA THR A 354 0.34 -9.12 15.16
C THR A 354 0.33 -9.44 13.67
N ILE A 355 -0.23 -10.60 13.33
CA ILE A 355 -0.39 -11.05 11.94
C ILE A 355 -1.87 -11.18 11.66
N SER A 356 -2.32 -10.58 10.58
CA SER A 356 -3.63 -10.87 10.00
C SER A 356 -3.45 -11.32 8.56
N ALA A 357 -4.29 -12.26 8.11
CA ALA A 357 -4.28 -12.77 6.75
C ALA A 357 -5.42 -12.16 5.94
N PRO A 358 -5.32 -10.89 5.48
CA PRO A 358 -6.39 -10.26 4.71
C PRO A 358 -6.77 -11.01 3.44
N THR A 359 -5.82 -11.73 2.84
CA THR A 359 -5.99 -12.37 1.55
C THR A 359 -5.53 -13.82 1.64
N LEU A 360 -6.42 -14.74 1.31
CA LEU A 360 -6.09 -16.12 1.04
C LEU A 360 -7.06 -16.56 -0.06
N GLN A 361 -6.56 -16.84 -1.26
CA GLN A 361 -7.40 -17.24 -2.38
C GLN A 361 -6.63 -18.00 -3.45
N LEU A 362 -7.37 -18.75 -4.28
CA LEU A 362 -6.88 -19.20 -5.57
C LEU A 362 -7.39 -18.23 -6.63
N ARG A 363 -6.48 -17.71 -7.45
CA ARG A 363 -6.76 -16.72 -8.50
C ARG A 363 -6.35 -17.25 -9.86
N GLU A 364 -7.16 -17.00 -10.87
CA GLU A 364 -6.83 -17.36 -12.25
C GLU A 364 -5.54 -16.70 -12.71
N SER A 365 -4.64 -17.52 -13.24
CA SER A 365 -3.30 -17.20 -13.75
C SER A 365 -3.33 -16.43 -15.08
N SER A 366 -2.17 -15.93 -15.50
CA SER A 366 -1.99 -15.38 -16.85
C SER A 366 -2.25 -16.42 -17.95
N ARG A 367 -2.12 -17.70 -17.60
CA ARG A 367 -2.43 -18.87 -18.44
C ARG A 367 -3.89 -19.30 -18.21
N PRO A 368 -4.70 -19.43 -19.27
CA PRO A 368 -6.08 -19.90 -19.15
C PRO A 368 -6.17 -21.23 -18.41
N HIS A 369 -7.15 -21.37 -17.52
CA HIS A 369 -7.42 -22.57 -16.72
C HIS A 369 -6.38 -22.93 -15.65
N TYR A 370 -5.34 -22.12 -15.49
CA TYR A 370 -4.41 -22.25 -14.37
C TYR A 370 -4.86 -21.33 -13.23
N LEU A 371 -4.72 -21.79 -11.99
CA LEU A 371 -4.93 -21.00 -10.79
C LEU A 371 -3.63 -20.94 -10.00
N ALA A 372 -3.36 -19.81 -9.35
CA ALA A 372 -2.25 -19.62 -8.43
C ALA A 372 -2.76 -19.19 -7.05
N LEU A 373 -2.05 -19.61 -6.01
CA LEU A 373 -2.29 -19.11 -4.65
C LEU A 373 -1.97 -17.62 -4.56
N GLU A 374 -2.85 -16.86 -3.94
CA GLU A 374 -2.62 -15.50 -3.49
C GLU A 374 -2.81 -15.45 -1.97
N LEU A 375 -1.70 -15.32 -1.26
CA LEU A 375 -1.62 -15.25 0.20
C LEU A 375 -1.06 -13.88 0.61
N GLY A 376 -1.91 -13.04 1.18
CA GLY A 376 -1.57 -11.72 1.69
C GLY A 376 -1.59 -11.69 3.22
N LEU A 377 -0.49 -11.31 3.84
CA LEU A 377 -0.34 -11.16 5.29
C LEU A 377 -0.03 -9.71 5.65
N GLN A 378 -0.88 -9.10 6.48
CA GLN A 378 -0.58 -7.84 7.15
C GLN A 378 0.13 -8.14 8.46
N LEU A 379 1.34 -7.61 8.58
CA LEU A 379 2.23 -7.78 9.71
C LEU A 379 2.41 -6.44 10.41
N ARG A 380 2.21 -6.44 11.72
CA ARG A 380 2.42 -5.29 12.58
C ARG A 380 3.26 -5.70 13.77
N LEU A 381 4.44 -5.12 13.94
CA LEU A 381 5.26 -5.30 15.13
C LEU A 381 5.07 -4.09 16.04
N GLU A 382 4.68 -4.33 17.28
CA GLU A 382 4.45 -3.31 18.30
C GLU A 382 5.38 -3.52 19.49
N ASN A 383 5.88 -2.42 20.04
CA ASN A 383 6.52 -2.42 21.34
C ASN A 383 5.44 -2.36 22.42
N LEU A 384 5.34 -3.39 23.27
CA LEU A 384 4.22 -3.52 24.21
C LEU A 384 4.24 -2.48 25.33
N ASP A 385 5.43 -2.02 25.74
CA ASP A 385 5.57 -1.02 26.80
C ASP A 385 5.08 0.35 26.32
N SER A 386 5.53 0.76 25.14
CA SER A 386 5.21 2.07 24.55
C SER A 386 3.92 2.07 23.72
N LYS A 387 3.40 0.89 23.37
CA LYS A 387 2.32 0.68 22.40
C LYS A 387 2.58 1.32 21.03
N ARG A 388 3.86 1.53 20.69
CA ARG A 388 4.26 2.09 19.40
C ARG A 388 4.42 0.99 18.37
N THR A 389 3.87 1.21 17.19
CA THR A 389 4.19 0.36 16.03
C THR A 389 5.62 0.64 15.59
N VAL A 390 6.42 -0.42 15.42
CA VAL A 390 7.82 -0.34 15.00
C VAL A 390 8.06 -0.94 13.61
N TYR A 391 7.15 -1.78 13.13
CA TYR A 391 7.15 -2.29 11.76
C TYR A 391 5.71 -2.51 11.30
N GLU A 392 5.43 -2.16 10.06
CA GLU A 392 4.15 -2.42 9.39
C GLU A 392 4.43 -2.80 7.94
N SER A 393 3.85 -3.92 7.50
CA SER A 393 3.86 -4.28 6.09
C SER A 393 2.67 -5.17 5.75
N LEU A 394 2.28 -5.14 4.47
CA LEU A 394 1.36 -6.08 3.88
C LEU A 394 2.13 -6.83 2.80
N LEU A 395 2.51 -8.07 3.07
CA LEU A 395 3.30 -8.91 2.17
C LEU A 395 2.39 -9.86 1.40
N LEU A 396 2.69 -10.08 0.13
CA LEU A 396 1.88 -10.87 -0.79
C LEU A 396 2.74 -11.96 -1.45
N TYR A 397 2.39 -13.21 -1.23
CA TYR A 397 2.86 -14.37 -1.99
C TYR A 397 1.84 -14.69 -3.08
N ALA A 398 2.20 -14.37 -4.32
CA ALA A 398 1.34 -14.52 -5.50
C ALA A 398 2.21 -14.73 -6.76
N GLU A 399 1.61 -15.13 -7.89
CA GLU A 399 2.29 -15.30 -9.19
C GLU A 399 2.99 -14.01 -9.66
N GLY A 400 2.48 -12.83 -9.27
CA GLY A 400 2.98 -11.53 -9.72
C GLY A 400 2.20 -10.98 -10.90
N PHE A 401 0.87 -11.12 -10.88
CA PHE A 401 0.00 -10.70 -11.98
C PHE A 401 0.21 -9.24 -12.37
N PRO A 402 0.10 -8.91 -13.68
CA PRO A 402 -0.34 -7.58 -14.05
C PRO A 402 -1.68 -7.34 -13.37
N VAL A 403 -1.78 -6.27 -12.57
CA VAL A 403 -3.08 -5.77 -12.15
C VAL A 403 -3.91 -5.64 -13.43
N GLN A 404 -4.91 -6.52 -13.64
CA GLN A 404 -5.64 -6.62 -14.92
C GLN A 404 -6.22 -5.26 -15.34
N ASN A 405 -6.42 -4.38 -14.37
CA ASN A 405 -6.52 -2.97 -14.61
C ASN A 405 -5.72 -2.21 -13.53
N PRO A 406 -4.64 -1.48 -13.84
CA PRO A 406 -3.97 -0.60 -12.87
C PRO A 406 -4.90 0.51 -12.35
N LEU A 407 -6.06 0.68 -12.99
CA LEU A 407 -7.19 1.52 -12.60
C LEU A 407 -8.25 0.79 -11.76
N ASP A 408 -8.02 -0.47 -11.40
CA ASP A 408 -8.90 -1.12 -10.45
C ASP A 408 -8.72 -0.40 -9.11
N LYS A 409 -9.83 0.08 -8.53
CA LYS A 409 -9.93 0.67 -7.18
C LYS A 409 -9.45 -0.28 -6.07
N ARG A 410 -8.89 -1.43 -6.42
CA ARG A 410 -8.36 -2.46 -5.54
C ARG A 410 -6.86 -2.60 -5.61
N ALA A 411 -6.20 -1.96 -6.57
CA ALA A 411 -4.75 -1.95 -6.64
C ALA A 411 -4.19 -1.26 -5.39
N ARG A 412 -3.79 -2.05 -4.40
CA ARG A 412 -3.24 -1.53 -3.15
C ARG A 412 -1.75 -1.31 -3.37
N LEU A 413 -1.36 -0.05 -3.59
CA LEU A 413 0.05 0.30 -3.84
C LEU A 413 0.99 -0.06 -2.67
N TYR A 414 0.44 -0.32 -1.48
CA TYR A 414 1.18 -0.79 -0.31
C TYR A 414 1.23 -2.32 -0.17
N GLU A 415 0.71 -3.10 -1.12
CA GLU A 415 0.88 -4.57 -1.11
C GLU A 415 2.25 -4.96 -1.67
N ARG A 416 3.10 -5.53 -0.81
CA ARG A 416 4.48 -5.90 -1.09
C ARG A 416 4.63 -7.35 -1.50
N LEU A 417 4.80 -7.54 -2.80
CA LEU A 417 5.10 -8.81 -3.43
C LEU A 417 6.44 -9.38 -2.93
N VAL A 418 6.43 -10.57 -2.31
CA VAL A 418 7.67 -11.26 -1.89
C VAL A 418 8.42 -11.79 -3.10
N PRO A 419 9.76 -11.93 -3.09
CA PRO A 419 10.53 -12.27 -4.30
C PRO A 419 10.11 -13.60 -4.94
N GLN A 420 9.88 -14.64 -4.13
CA GLN A 420 9.40 -15.93 -4.62
C GLN A 420 7.91 -15.86 -4.93
N ARG A 421 7.53 -16.41 -6.08
CA ARG A 421 6.16 -16.34 -6.62
C ARG A 421 5.40 -17.64 -6.39
N ALA A 422 4.09 -17.52 -6.23
CA ALA A 422 3.21 -18.68 -6.26
C ALA A 422 3.25 -19.32 -7.65
N GLN A 423 3.36 -20.64 -7.70
CA GLN A 423 3.38 -21.37 -8.96
C GLN A 423 1.95 -21.61 -9.44
N PRO A 424 1.59 -21.22 -10.68
CA PRO A 424 0.27 -21.53 -11.20
C PRO A 424 0.18 -23.00 -11.60
N ARG A 425 -0.93 -23.63 -11.23
CA ARG A 425 -1.26 -25.04 -11.49
C ARG A 425 -2.61 -25.14 -12.21
N LEU A 426 -2.83 -26.21 -12.95
CA LEU A 426 -4.11 -26.45 -13.61
C LEU A 426 -5.25 -26.57 -12.58
N MET A 427 -6.44 -26.10 -12.92
CA MET A 427 -7.63 -26.23 -12.08
C MET A 427 -7.90 -27.70 -11.70
N GLU A 428 -7.62 -28.63 -12.61
CA GLU A 428 -7.76 -30.07 -12.39
C GLU A 428 -6.81 -30.62 -11.31
N GLU A 429 -5.63 -30.02 -11.14
CA GLU A 429 -4.70 -30.38 -10.07
C GLU A 429 -5.25 -29.94 -8.71
N TRP A 430 -5.78 -28.71 -8.64
CA TRP A 430 -6.45 -28.19 -7.45
C TRP A 430 -7.68 -29.00 -7.06
N CYS A 431 -8.42 -29.50 -8.04
CA CYS A 431 -9.63 -30.28 -7.84
C CYS A 431 -9.42 -31.80 -7.85
N GLY A 432 -8.17 -32.26 -7.97
CA GLY A 432 -7.80 -33.66 -7.95
C GLY A 432 -7.73 -34.25 -6.54
N ALA A 433 -7.47 -35.56 -6.44
CA ALA A 433 -7.39 -36.26 -5.17
C ALA A 433 -6.34 -35.67 -4.20
N THR A 434 -5.28 -35.06 -4.74
CA THR A 434 -4.18 -34.44 -3.98
C THR A 434 -4.33 -32.93 -3.78
N GLY A 435 -5.40 -32.31 -4.29
CA GLY A 435 -5.56 -30.86 -4.31
C GLY A 435 -5.50 -30.19 -2.93
N GLY A 436 -6.03 -30.86 -1.91
CA GLY A 436 -5.94 -30.39 -0.52
C GLY A 436 -4.51 -30.33 0.01
N GLU A 437 -3.71 -31.36 -0.25
CA GLU A 437 -2.28 -31.38 0.15
C GLU A 437 -1.46 -30.36 -0.65
N LEU A 438 -1.75 -30.19 -1.94
CA LEU A 438 -1.13 -29.14 -2.77
C LEU A 438 -1.41 -27.74 -2.21
N LEU A 439 -2.65 -27.46 -1.80
CA LEU A 439 -3.01 -26.17 -1.20
C LEU A 439 -2.30 -25.93 0.12
N LYS A 440 -2.18 -26.96 0.95
CA LYS A 440 -1.42 -26.89 2.19
C LYS A 440 0.06 -26.59 1.91
N GLU A 441 0.70 -27.33 1.00
CA GLU A 441 2.11 -27.14 0.62
C GLU A 441 2.38 -25.73 0.08
N ASP A 442 1.52 -25.22 -0.82
CA ASP A 442 1.68 -23.88 -1.40
C ASP A 442 1.48 -22.78 -0.33
N ILE A 443 0.57 -22.98 0.63
CA ILE A 443 0.39 -22.06 1.77
C ILE A 443 1.61 -22.07 2.67
N GLU A 444 2.10 -23.24 3.07
CA GLU A 444 3.29 -23.37 3.92
C GLU A 444 4.53 -22.74 3.26
N THR A 445 4.69 -22.96 1.95
CA THR A 445 5.73 -22.33 1.13
C THR A 445 5.57 -20.80 1.12
N GLY A 446 4.35 -20.29 0.93
CA GLY A 446 4.06 -18.87 0.98
C GLY A 446 4.37 -18.22 2.33
N LEU A 447 3.97 -18.86 3.44
CA LEU A 447 4.27 -18.42 4.80
C LEU A 447 5.78 -18.33 5.03
N LYS A 448 6.53 -19.35 4.59
CA LYS A 448 8.00 -19.38 4.68
C LYS A 448 8.66 -18.21 3.94
N HIS A 449 8.22 -17.93 2.71
CA HIS A 449 8.77 -16.83 1.93
C HIS A 449 8.41 -15.46 2.50
N ILE A 450 7.19 -15.29 3.01
CA ILE A 450 6.80 -14.07 3.71
C ILE A 450 7.65 -13.87 4.96
N ALA A 451 7.81 -14.90 5.80
CA ALA A 451 8.66 -14.82 6.99
C ALA A 451 10.10 -14.44 6.65
N ALA A 452 10.69 -15.05 5.60
CA ALA A 452 12.03 -14.69 5.14
C ALA A 452 12.13 -13.22 4.69
N GLN A 453 11.10 -12.70 4.03
CA GLN A 453 11.05 -11.29 3.64
C GLN A 453 10.92 -10.36 4.85
N VAL A 454 10.13 -10.73 5.86
CA VAL A 454 10.04 -9.98 7.13
C VAL A 454 11.41 -9.87 7.78
N VAL A 455 12.17 -10.96 7.84
CA VAL A 455 13.53 -10.92 8.42
C VAL A 455 14.42 -9.94 7.67
N LYS A 456 14.40 -9.96 6.34
CA LYS A 456 15.13 -9.00 5.51
C LYS A 456 14.65 -7.55 5.69
N ASP A 457 13.38 -7.35 6.05
CA ASP A 457 12.84 -6.02 6.32
C ASP A 457 13.27 -5.48 7.70
N LEU A 458 13.49 -6.40 8.63
CA LEU A 458 13.89 -6.16 10.01
C LEU A 458 15.42 -6.07 10.19
N GLU A 459 16.18 -6.56 9.21
CA GLU A 459 17.60 -6.26 8.95
C GLU A 459 17.78 -4.94 8.18
#